data_AF-A0A352F0Y0-F1
#
_entry.id   AF-A0A352F0Y0-F1
#
_cell.length_a   1.000
_cell.length_b   1.000
_cell.length_c   1.000
_cell.angle_alpha   90.00
_cell.angle_beta   90.00
_cell.angle_gamma   90.00
#
_symmetry.space_group_name_H-M   'P 1'
#
loop_
_entity.id
_entity.type
_entity.pdbx_description
1 polymer ?
#
loop_
_entity_poly.entity_id
_entity_poly.type
_entity_poly.pdbx_seq_one_letter_code
_entity_poly.pdbx_strand_id
1 'polypeptide(L)'
;MSHRELNYRWQYNLNASPEELWPFVSDTNRFNRDTGVPSVEPGKTRQRLRNARQRLRLSIYGMAVEWEEQPFEWIRPSRFGVTRSYSKGPMVELRALAELTPREAGGTTLTYQVAIKPRSMFGALSVALQMKFVSARRFARTFKNYDDMALLDLPPATAGSTVELSSAAIDRIASIKLRLQTESGETEIIDRLASFVRTADDFAVGRIRPYQLADDWNVPRRAVLELCLKATRAGLLDLQWELLCPLCRGARESGSSLRDISSELHCETCRIDFKVNFDRFVELTFRPNPSLRLVQRQDFCIGSPQRTPHIVAQQLLPPQSKRVLNLPLEPGRYRLRALELSGGMDVSVTADGVDEARVAIAGSGWPHEPLKLATLSSLELENATAAEQLLILERLAWSDQAATAAEVTALQTFRDLFSSEALRPGEQISVGTLTVLFTDLRHSTQLYREIGDATAFGRVMNHFDVLKRVITDEDGALVKTIGDAVMAIFRQPVAALRAMLAAQELLAAPPDGMPPLTLKAGIHEGPCIAVTLNDRLDYFGSTVNMAARLEALSTGDDVVISHAIYDDGEVRELLRAENLQAAPFEIMLKGFDEERFELWRVSKKKDFAADSRG
;
A
#
# COMPACT_ATOMS: atom_id res chain seq x y z
N MET A 1 2.87 33.51 39.27
CA MET A 1 2.58 32.42 40.24
C MET A 1 2.18 31.18 39.44
N SER A 2 2.98 30.13 39.46
CA SER A 2 2.64 28.85 38.81
C SER A 2 1.55 28.16 39.62
N HIS A 3 0.36 27.96 39.06
CA HIS A 3 -0.70 27.22 39.72
C HIS A 3 -0.35 25.72 39.81
N ARG A 4 -0.90 25.04 40.83
CA ARG A 4 -0.67 23.61 41.09
C ARG A 4 -1.16 22.78 39.88
N GLU A 5 -0.35 21.80 39.48
CA GLU A 5 -0.70 20.88 38.41
C GLU A 5 -1.90 20.01 38.80
N LEU A 6 -2.83 19.84 37.85
CA LEU A 6 -4.01 19.01 38.00
C LEU A 6 -3.74 17.66 37.33
N ASN A 7 -3.82 16.58 38.09
CA ASN A 7 -3.55 15.22 37.63
C ASN A 7 -4.83 14.39 37.64
N TYR A 8 -5.19 13.82 36.49
CA TYR A 8 -6.34 12.94 36.32
C TYR A 8 -5.87 11.57 35.84
N ARG A 9 -6.47 10.52 36.39
CA ARG A 9 -6.20 9.14 36.02
C ARG A 9 -7.52 8.37 35.96
N TRP A 10 -7.77 7.73 34.83
CA TRP A 10 -8.89 6.84 34.62
C TRP A 10 -8.38 5.44 34.29
N GLN A 11 -9.08 4.42 34.76
CA GLN A 11 -8.79 3.02 34.47
C GLN A 11 -10.04 2.35 33.95
N TYR A 12 -9.89 1.64 32.83
CA TYR A 12 -10.95 0.92 32.16
C TYR A 12 -10.52 -0.54 32.02
N ASN A 13 -11.35 -1.46 32.49
CA ASN A 13 -11.17 -2.87 32.27
C ASN A 13 -11.97 -3.26 31.03
N LEU A 14 -11.24 -3.54 29.96
CA LEU A 14 -11.74 -3.87 28.63
C LEU A 14 -11.52 -5.36 28.37
N ASN A 15 -12.32 -5.94 27.49
CA ASN A 15 -12.34 -7.37 27.22
C ASN A 15 -11.40 -7.76 26.06
N ALA A 16 -11.23 -6.90 25.07
CA ALA A 16 -10.28 -7.10 23.99
C ALA A 16 -8.84 -7.00 24.48
N SER A 17 -7.94 -7.73 23.82
CA SER A 17 -6.50 -7.74 24.09
C SER A 17 -5.83 -6.41 23.71
N PRO A 18 -4.60 -6.15 24.18
CA PRO A 18 -3.90 -4.91 23.80
C PRO A 18 -3.70 -4.77 22.29
N GLU A 19 -3.44 -5.88 21.58
CA GLU A 19 -3.26 -5.88 20.14
C GLU A 19 -4.55 -5.54 19.39
N GLU A 20 -5.68 -6.16 19.77
CA GLU A 20 -6.99 -5.88 19.18
C GLU A 20 -7.43 -4.43 19.45
N LEU A 21 -7.12 -3.88 20.62
CA LEU A 21 -7.48 -2.50 20.98
C LEU A 21 -6.56 -1.45 20.35
N TRP A 22 -5.31 -1.78 20.05
CA TRP A 22 -4.31 -0.81 19.64
C TRP A 22 -4.73 0.03 18.42
N PRO A 23 -5.26 -0.54 17.33
CA PRO A 23 -5.74 0.22 16.16
C PRO A 23 -6.76 1.30 16.50
N PHE A 24 -7.59 1.09 17.54
CA PHE A 24 -8.62 2.03 17.95
C PHE A 24 -8.09 3.06 18.95
N VAL A 25 -7.43 2.59 20.00
CA VAL A 25 -7.00 3.44 21.13
C VAL A 25 -5.87 4.38 20.71
N SER A 26 -4.99 3.93 19.79
CA SER A 26 -3.89 4.75 19.29
C SER A 26 -4.25 5.62 18.08
N ASP A 27 -5.49 5.55 17.55
CA ASP A 27 -5.99 6.54 16.61
C ASP A 27 -6.44 7.80 17.36
N THR A 28 -5.48 8.62 17.74
CA THR A 28 -5.75 9.85 18.50
C THR A 28 -6.48 10.91 17.70
N ASN A 29 -6.47 10.80 16.36
CA ASN A 29 -7.26 11.67 15.49
C ASN A 29 -8.75 11.34 15.65
N ARG A 30 -9.11 10.06 15.52
CA ARG A 30 -10.47 9.58 15.76
C ARG A 30 -10.91 9.77 17.20
N PHE A 31 -10.07 9.42 18.17
CA PHE A 31 -10.39 9.58 19.59
C PHE A 31 -10.73 11.04 19.94
N ASN A 32 -9.98 12.01 19.42
CA ASN A 32 -10.27 13.44 19.64
C ASN A 32 -11.63 13.83 19.05
N ARG A 33 -11.96 13.37 17.83
CA ARG A 33 -13.30 13.58 17.23
C ARG A 33 -14.40 12.99 18.11
N ASP A 34 -14.29 11.71 18.46
CA ASP A 34 -15.33 10.95 19.16
C ASP A 34 -15.55 11.47 20.60
N THR A 35 -14.52 12.09 21.19
CA THR A 35 -14.59 12.76 22.49
C THR A 35 -14.98 14.24 22.38
N GLY A 36 -15.27 14.73 21.17
CA GLY A 36 -15.78 16.06 20.87
C GLY A 36 -14.77 17.19 21.06
N VAL A 37 -13.49 16.90 20.83
CA VAL A 37 -12.44 17.91 20.66
C VAL A 37 -12.62 18.56 19.28
N PRO A 38 -12.51 19.89 19.15
CA PRO A 38 -12.57 20.55 17.84
C PRO A 38 -11.41 20.13 16.92
N SER A 39 -11.60 20.29 15.62
CA SER A 39 -10.53 20.11 14.63
C SER A 39 -9.38 21.09 14.87
N VAL A 40 -8.19 20.68 14.45
CA VAL A 40 -6.94 21.40 14.58
C VAL A 40 -6.45 21.88 13.23
N GLU A 41 -5.77 23.02 13.23
CA GLU A 41 -5.13 23.58 12.06
C GLU A 41 -3.62 23.75 12.32
N PRO A 42 -2.77 23.58 11.30
CA PRO A 42 -1.36 23.93 11.39
C PRO A 42 -1.17 25.41 11.76
N GLY A 43 -0.35 25.68 12.77
CA GLY A 43 0.07 27.01 13.15
C GLY A 43 1.17 27.56 12.23
N LYS A 44 1.22 28.88 12.06
CA LYS A 44 2.32 29.53 11.33
C LYS A 44 3.61 29.47 12.16
N THR A 45 4.70 28.99 11.57
CA THR A 45 6.05 29.11 12.16
C THR A 45 7.01 29.75 11.15
N ARG A 46 7.87 30.65 11.62
CA ARG A 46 8.97 31.23 10.82
C ARG A 46 10.24 30.37 10.89
N GLN A 47 10.38 29.56 11.93
CA GLN A 47 11.53 28.71 12.17
C GLN A 47 11.11 27.25 12.17
N ARG A 48 12.00 26.42 11.64
CA ARG A 48 11.83 24.97 11.59
C ARG A 48 11.86 24.38 13.00
N LEU A 49 10.89 23.52 13.29
CA LEU A 49 10.86 22.72 14.52
C LEU A 49 11.56 21.37 14.27
N ARG A 50 12.43 20.96 15.21
CA ARG A 50 13.21 19.70 15.13
C ARG A 50 12.42 18.53 15.69
N ASN A 51 12.82 17.30 15.32
CA ASN A 51 12.30 16.07 15.93
C ASN A 51 10.77 15.93 15.83
N ALA A 52 10.21 16.16 14.64
CA ALA A 52 8.77 16.04 14.34
C ALA A 52 7.83 16.91 15.19
N ARG A 53 8.34 17.93 15.90
CA ARG A 53 7.52 18.91 16.60
C ARG A 53 6.65 19.72 15.65
N GLN A 54 5.46 20.06 16.11
CA GLN A 54 4.50 20.81 15.32
C GLN A 54 3.86 21.92 16.14
N ARG A 55 3.53 23.03 15.48
CA ARG A 55 2.71 24.08 16.09
C ARG A 55 1.30 23.94 15.58
N LEU A 56 0.34 23.86 16.48
CA LEU A 56 -1.07 23.63 16.15
C LEU A 56 -1.94 24.69 16.81
N ARG A 57 -3.10 24.93 16.22
CA ARG A 57 -4.12 25.80 16.76
C ARG A 57 -5.51 25.19 16.61
N LEU A 58 -6.43 25.59 17.48
CA LEU A 58 -7.84 25.28 17.37
C LEU A 58 -8.68 26.41 17.99
N SER A 59 -10.01 26.34 17.83
CA SER A 59 -10.96 27.23 18.51
C SER A 59 -11.87 26.43 19.43
N ILE A 60 -11.88 26.76 20.73
CA ILE A 60 -12.81 26.18 21.73
C ILE A 60 -13.69 27.30 22.28
N TYR A 61 -15.01 27.19 22.14
CA TYR A 61 -15.98 28.19 22.62
C TYR A 61 -15.65 29.63 22.16
N GLY A 62 -15.17 29.77 20.92
CA GLY A 62 -14.73 31.05 20.35
C GLY A 62 -13.36 31.55 20.82
N MET A 63 -12.70 30.84 21.75
CA MET A 63 -11.34 31.14 22.20
C MET A 63 -10.32 30.39 21.34
N ALA A 64 -9.39 31.15 20.75
CA ALA A 64 -8.24 30.58 20.06
C ALA A 64 -7.25 29.97 21.05
N VAL A 65 -6.89 28.71 20.84
CA VAL A 65 -5.90 27.94 21.60
C VAL A 65 -4.76 27.56 20.67
N GLU A 66 -3.53 27.77 21.11
CA GLU A 66 -2.32 27.49 20.32
C GLU A 66 -1.28 26.80 21.19
N TRP A 67 -0.62 25.77 20.64
CA TRP A 67 0.43 25.03 21.33
C TRP A 67 1.51 24.53 20.37
N GLU A 68 2.67 24.25 20.95
CA GLU A 68 3.67 23.38 20.35
C GLU A 68 3.48 21.97 20.89
N GLU A 69 3.33 21.00 19.99
CA GLU A 69 3.23 19.58 20.28
C GLU A 69 4.61 18.94 20.20
N GLN A 70 5.05 18.35 21.31
CA GLN A 70 6.23 17.48 21.34
C GLN A 70 5.94 16.20 20.51
N PRO A 71 6.95 15.55 19.92
CA PRO A 71 6.72 14.31 19.20
C PRO A 71 5.99 13.30 20.09
N PHE A 72 5.02 12.61 19.52
CA PHE A 72 4.39 11.48 20.20
C PHE A 72 5.46 10.43 20.54
N GLU A 73 5.36 9.86 21.72
CA GLU A 73 6.22 8.76 22.15
C GLU A 73 5.35 7.53 22.35
N TRP A 74 5.72 6.40 21.73
CA TRP A 74 4.95 5.16 21.88
C TRP A 74 5.81 3.91 21.79
N ILE A 75 5.23 2.82 22.27
CA ILE A 75 5.66 1.44 22.08
C ILE A 75 4.37 0.65 21.82
N ARG A 76 4.23 0.10 20.61
CA ARG A 76 3.10 -0.76 20.25
C ARG A 76 3.20 -2.11 20.98
N PRO A 77 2.09 -2.73 21.42
CA PRO A 77 0.75 -2.16 21.60
C PRO A 77 0.56 -1.54 23.01
N SER A 78 1.65 -1.33 23.74
CA SER A 78 1.61 -1.12 25.19
C SER A 78 1.29 0.31 25.63
N ARG A 79 1.80 1.34 24.94
CA ARG A 79 1.61 2.73 25.40
C ARG A 79 1.83 3.77 24.32
N PHE A 80 1.16 4.91 24.45
CA PHE A 80 1.55 6.15 23.76
C PHE A 80 1.30 7.37 24.65
N GLY A 81 2.05 8.45 24.40
CA GLY A 81 1.87 9.71 25.08
C GLY A 81 2.30 10.91 24.25
N VAL A 82 1.82 12.09 24.66
CA VAL A 82 2.15 13.37 24.03
C VAL A 82 2.20 14.47 25.08
N THR A 83 3.14 15.40 24.89
CA THR A 83 3.24 16.63 25.67
C THR A 83 2.96 17.84 24.79
N ARG A 84 2.13 18.76 25.27
CA ARG A 84 1.73 19.99 24.58
C ARG A 84 2.05 21.21 25.43
N SER A 85 2.81 22.14 24.87
CA SER A 85 3.18 23.41 25.50
C SER A 85 2.38 24.55 24.90
N TYR A 86 1.45 25.13 25.66
CA TYR A 86 0.46 26.08 25.16
C TYR A 86 0.98 27.52 25.21
N SER A 87 1.10 28.15 24.04
CA SER A 87 1.37 29.59 23.93
C SER A 87 0.10 30.41 24.16
N LYS A 88 -1.07 29.90 23.75
CA LYS A 88 -2.37 30.60 23.90
C LYS A 88 -3.44 29.65 24.46
N GLY A 89 -4.30 30.17 25.34
CA GLY A 89 -5.40 29.42 25.94
C GLY A 89 -5.34 29.37 27.48
N PRO A 90 -6.19 28.54 28.12
CA PRO A 90 -6.34 28.47 29.58
C PRO A 90 -5.23 27.67 30.28
N MET A 91 -4.38 26.99 29.52
CA MET A 91 -3.33 26.08 30.01
C MET A 91 -1.95 26.59 29.59
N VAL A 92 -0.92 26.10 30.28
CA VAL A 92 0.49 26.27 29.93
C VAL A 92 1.06 24.96 29.39
N GLU A 93 0.62 23.83 29.96
CA GLU A 93 1.10 22.51 29.57
C GLU A 93 0.00 21.46 29.75
N LEU A 94 -0.02 20.46 28.87
CA LEU A 94 -0.81 19.25 28.98
C LEU A 94 0.05 18.04 28.63
N ARG A 95 0.01 17.00 29.45
CA ARG A 95 0.62 15.69 29.18
C ARG A 95 -0.48 14.64 29.20
N ALA A 96 -0.60 13.87 28.12
CA ALA A 96 -1.53 12.75 28.01
C ALA A 96 -0.75 11.45 27.82
N LEU A 97 -1.16 10.39 28.52
CA LEU A 97 -0.54 9.08 28.46
C LEU A 97 -1.64 8.01 28.48
N ALA A 98 -1.60 7.10 27.52
CA ALA A 98 -2.41 5.89 27.48
C ALA A 98 -1.49 4.66 27.65
N GLU A 99 -1.85 3.77 28.55
CA GLU A 99 -1.14 2.51 28.82
C GLU A 99 -2.13 1.34 28.75
N LEU A 100 -1.81 0.34 27.94
CA LEU A 100 -2.56 -0.90 27.77
C LEU A 100 -1.77 -2.01 28.43
N THR A 101 -2.31 -2.56 29.53
CA THR A 101 -1.69 -3.68 30.24
C THR A 101 -2.57 -4.92 30.09
N PRO A 102 -2.02 -6.07 29.60
CA PRO A 102 -2.79 -7.31 29.53
C PRO A 102 -3.20 -7.78 30.94
N ARG A 103 -4.38 -8.37 31.06
CA ARG A 103 -4.91 -8.92 32.32
C ARG A 103 -4.75 -10.44 32.36
N GLU A 104 -4.46 -11.00 33.53
CA GLU A 104 -4.29 -12.45 33.72
C GLU A 104 -5.49 -13.28 33.28
N ALA A 105 -6.71 -12.76 33.49
CA ALA A 105 -7.96 -13.42 33.10
C ALA A 105 -8.38 -13.15 31.64
N GLY A 106 -7.50 -12.57 30.82
CA GLY A 106 -7.82 -12.08 29.48
C GLY A 106 -8.29 -10.62 29.45
N GLY A 107 -8.12 -9.98 28.29
CA GLY A 107 -8.43 -8.57 28.05
C GLY A 107 -7.37 -7.59 28.54
N THR A 108 -7.76 -6.32 28.68
CA THR A 108 -6.83 -5.20 28.88
C THR A 108 -7.28 -4.27 30.00
N THR A 109 -6.34 -3.83 30.84
CA THR A 109 -6.52 -2.64 31.68
C THR A 109 -5.92 -1.44 30.96
N LEU A 110 -6.80 -0.57 30.44
CA LEU A 110 -6.43 0.70 29.84
C LEU A 110 -6.35 1.78 30.93
N THR A 111 -5.15 2.30 31.17
CA THR A 111 -4.95 3.47 32.04
C THR A 111 -4.76 4.71 31.19
N TYR A 112 -5.66 5.69 31.31
CA TYR A 112 -5.55 6.99 30.65
C TYR A 112 -5.27 8.09 31.66
N GLN A 113 -4.15 8.78 31.49
CA GLN A 113 -3.66 9.81 32.40
C GLN A 113 -3.57 11.14 31.68
N VAL A 114 -4.03 12.20 32.34
CA VAL A 114 -3.93 13.57 31.83
C VAL A 114 -3.43 14.47 32.95
N ALA A 115 -2.27 15.08 32.77
CA ALA A 115 -1.68 16.08 33.65
C ALA A 115 -1.76 17.45 32.99
N ILE A 116 -2.30 18.45 33.69
CA ILE A 116 -2.54 19.79 33.14
C ILE A 116 -1.97 20.85 34.08
N LYS A 117 -1.16 21.75 33.52
CA LYS A 117 -0.69 22.95 34.21
C LYS A 117 -1.54 24.16 33.78
N PRO A 118 -2.47 24.65 34.63
CA PRO A 118 -3.33 25.77 34.27
C PRO A 118 -2.56 27.10 34.27
N ARG A 119 -3.00 28.03 33.42
CA ARG A 119 -2.39 29.36 33.30
C ARG A 119 -2.82 30.33 34.40
N SER A 120 -4.05 30.18 34.88
CA SER A 120 -4.67 31.05 35.90
C SER A 120 -5.63 30.27 36.79
N MET A 121 -6.08 30.87 37.90
CA MET A 121 -7.14 30.31 38.75
C MET A 121 -8.43 29.99 37.96
N PHE A 122 -8.82 30.89 37.06
CA PHE A 122 -9.98 30.67 36.18
C PHE A 122 -9.73 29.49 35.23
N GLY A 123 -8.52 29.40 34.67
CA GLY A 123 -8.08 28.24 33.89
C GLY A 123 -8.20 26.94 34.67
N ALA A 124 -7.73 26.92 35.93
CA ALA A 124 -7.81 25.75 36.80
C ALA A 124 -9.26 25.30 37.06
N LEU A 125 -10.16 26.23 37.33
CA LEU A 125 -11.59 25.94 37.52
C LEU A 125 -12.23 25.38 36.24
N SER A 126 -12.00 26.04 35.09
CA SER A 126 -12.56 25.61 33.80
C SER A 126 -12.09 24.21 33.39
N VAL A 127 -10.79 23.91 33.55
CA VAL A 127 -10.20 22.60 33.29
C VAL A 127 -10.81 21.55 34.21
N ALA A 128 -10.93 21.84 35.51
CA ALA A 128 -11.48 20.89 36.47
C ALA A 128 -12.93 20.51 36.17
N LEU A 129 -13.76 21.50 35.80
CA LEU A 129 -15.15 21.26 35.39
C LEU A 129 -15.21 20.43 34.09
N GLN A 130 -14.44 20.80 33.07
CA GLN A 130 -14.39 20.11 31.78
C GLN A 130 -13.92 18.65 31.92
N MET A 131 -12.88 18.39 32.73
CA MET A 131 -12.34 17.05 32.92
C MET A 131 -13.31 16.16 33.70
N LYS A 132 -13.89 16.66 34.80
CA LYS A 132 -14.78 15.87 35.67
C LYS A 132 -16.15 15.58 35.05
N PHE A 133 -16.80 16.57 34.46
CA PHE A 133 -18.22 16.46 34.09
C PHE A 133 -18.44 16.08 32.62
N VAL A 134 -17.52 16.45 31.73
CA VAL A 134 -17.66 16.23 30.28
C VAL A 134 -16.71 15.14 29.80
N SER A 135 -15.41 15.34 29.99
CA SER A 135 -14.38 14.53 29.34
C SER A 135 -14.35 13.09 29.86
N ALA A 136 -14.39 12.89 31.19
CA ALA A 136 -14.40 11.55 31.79
C ALA A 136 -15.53 10.65 31.26
N ARG A 137 -16.74 11.20 31.09
CA ARG A 137 -17.91 10.47 30.55
C ARG A 137 -17.73 10.13 29.08
N ARG A 138 -17.17 11.05 28.29
CA ARG A 138 -16.89 10.81 26.87
C ARG A 138 -15.79 9.77 26.69
N PHE A 139 -14.68 9.86 27.43
CA PHE A 139 -13.61 8.85 27.42
C PHE A 139 -14.14 7.45 27.73
N ALA A 140 -14.93 7.31 28.81
CA ALA A 140 -15.52 6.03 29.19
C ALA A 140 -16.40 5.44 28.08
N ARG A 141 -17.24 6.28 27.45
CA ARG A 141 -18.09 5.86 26.33
C ARG A 141 -17.27 5.44 25.12
N THR A 142 -16.29 6.26 24.71
CA THR A 142 -15.46 6.01 23.53
C THR A 142 -14.64 4.74 23.69
N PHE A 143 -13.95 4.54 24.82
CA PHE A 143 -13.16 3.33 25.05
C PHE A 143 -14.02 2.06 25.14
N LYS A 144 -15.23 2.15 25.72
CA LYS A 144 -16.18 1.04 25.67
C LYS A 144 -16.58 0.70 24.23
N ASN A 145 -16.91 1.71 23.43
CA ASN A 145 -17.25 1.48 22.03
C ASN A 145 -16.08 0.85 21.26
N TYR A 146 -14.84 1.25 21.52
CA TYR A 146 -13.65 0.66 20.90
C TYR A 146 -13.45 -0.81 21.34
N ASP A 147 -13.72 -1.14 22.59
CA ASP A 147 -13.72 -2.53 23.08
C ASP A 147 -14.77 -3.39 22.38
N ASP A 148 -16.02 -2.89 22.30
CA ASP A 148 -17.11 -3.57 21.61
C ASP A 148 -16.78 -3.79 20.12
N MET A 149 -16.15 -2.81 19.45
CA MET A 149 -15.71 -2.94 18.06
C MET A 149 -14.57 -3.95 17.88
N ALA A 150 -13.56 -3.89 18.74
CA ALA A 150 -12.41 -4.79 18.68
C ALA A 150 -12.83 -6.25 18.87
N LEU A 151 -13.78 -6.51 19.77
CA LEU A 151 -14.35 -7.86 19.98
C LEU A 151 -15.15 -8.39 18.79
N LEU A 152 -15.73 -7.51 17.99
CA LEU A 152 -16.50 -7.87 16.79
C LEU A 152 -15.62 -7.96 15.53
N ASP A 153 -14.29 -7.79 15.68
CA ASP A 153 -13.33 -7.69 14.59
C ASP A 153 -13.75 -6.66 13.51
N LEU A 154 -14.42 -5.60 13.97
CA LEU A 154 -14.89 -4.55 13.08
C LEU A 154 -13.74 -3.60 12.77
N PRO A 155 -13.44 -3.31 11.49
CA PRO A 155 -12.35 -2.41 11.17
C PRO A 155 -12.63 -1.02 11.76
N PRO A 156 -11.59 -0.26 12.17
CA PRO A 156 -11.74 1.08 12.74
C PRO A 156 -12.63 2.01 11.90
N ALA A 157 -12.66 1.80 10.59
CA ALA A 157 -13.47 2.52 9.61
C ALA A 157 -15.00 2.49 9.81
N THR A 158 -15.55 1.63 10.67
CA THR A 158 -17.00 1.32 10.68
C THR A 158 -17.87 2.04 11.70
N ALA A 159 -17.34 2.79 12.67
CA ALA A 159 -18.22 3.38 13.70
C ALA A 159 -18.33 4.90 13.69
N GLY A 160 -19.58 5.35 13.57
CA GLY A 160 -20.12 6.34 14.50
C GLY A 160 -20.53 7.70 13.91
N SER A 161 -20.32 7.98 12.62
CA SER A 161 -20.85 9.22 12.03
C SER A 161 -22.21 8.98 11.39
N THR A 162 -23.24 9.65 11.88
CA THR A 162 -24.49 9.86 11.13
C THR A 162 -24.18 10.80 9.96
N VAL A 163 -23.83 10.22 8.80
CA VAL A 163 -23.66 10.97 7.56
C VAL A 163 -25.07 11.24 7.02
N GLU A 164 -25.48 12.51 7.01
CA GLU A 164 -26.72 12.90 6.35
C GLU A 164 -26.48 13.10 4.85
N LEU A 165 -26.83 12.07 4.07
CA LEU A 165 -26.84 12.16 2.61
C LEU A 165 -28.22 12.65 2.13
N SER A 166 -28.23 13.45 1.05
CA SER A 166 -29.49 13.84 0.40
C SER A 166 -30.21 12.62 -0.19
N SER A 167 -31.54 12.67 -0.27
CA SER A 167 -32.33 11.61 -0.92
C SER A 167 -31.87 11.36 -2.36
N ALA A 168 -31.57 12.42 -3.11
CA ALA A 168 -31.04 12.32 -4.47
C ALA A 168 -29.70 11.58 -4.54
N ALA A 169 -28.81 11.77 -3.56
CA ALA A 169 -27.55 11.03 -3.49
C ALA A 169 -27.78 9.54 -3.18
N ILE A 170 -28.72 9.23 -2.27
CA ILE A 170 -29.10 7.85 -1.94
C ILE A 170 -29.65 7.14 -3.18
N ASP A 171 -30.56 7.77 -3.92
CA ASP A 171 -31.15 7.20 -5.14
C ASP A 171 -30.10 6.98 -6.24
N ARG A 172 -29.16 7.92 -6.39
CA ARG A 172 -28.03 7.78 -7.34
C ARG A 172 -27.11 6.63 -6.97
N ILE A 173 -26.75 6.49 -5.69
CA ILE A 173 -25.94 5.35 -5.21
C ILE A 173 -26.66 4.03 -5.51
N ALA A 174 -27.97 3.95 -5.23
CA ALA A 174 -28.76 2.75 -5.51
C ALA A 174 -28.81 2.41 -7.02
N SER A 175 -28.96 3.42 -7.89
CA SER A 175 -28.94 3.24 -9.35
C SER A 175 -27.58 2.75 -9.86
N ILE A 176 -26.48 3.32 -9.37
CA ILE A 176 -25.12 2.90 -9.74
C ILE A 176 -24.86 1.46 -9.27
N LYS A 177 -25.28 1.13 -8.06
CA LYS A 177 -25.19 -0.22 -7.49
C LYS A 177 -25.85 -1.27 -8.39
N LEU A 178 -27.09 -1.01 -8.84
CA LEU A 178 -27.83 -1.92 -9.71
C LEU A 178 -27.14 -2.13 -11.06
N ARG A 179 -26.54 -1.06 -11.62
CA ARG A 179 -25.79 -1.13 -12.88
C ARG A 179 -24.55 -2.03 -12.73
N LEU A 180 -23.77 -1.80 -11.68
CA LEU A 180 -22.59 -2.63 -11.38
C LEU A 180 -22.97 -4.10 -11.16
N GLN A 181 -24.09 -4.38 -10.49
CA GLN A 181 -24.58 -5.75 -10.26
C GLN A 181 -24.93 -6.45 -11.58
N THR A 182 -25.53 -5.72 -12.52
CA THR A 182 -25.87 -6.23 -13.86
C THR A 182 -24.61 -6.56 -14.68
N GLU A 183 -23.54 -5.78 -14.51
CA GLU A 183 -22.30 -5.92 -15.29
C GLU A 183 -21.31 -6.95 -14.70
N SER A 184 -21.31 -7.16 -13.38
CA SER A 184 -20.19 -7.81 -12.68
C SER A 184 -20.53 -9.12 -11.97
N GLY A 185 -21.79 -9.51 -11.78
CA GLY A 185 -22.20 -10.73 -11.07
C GLY A 185 -21.85 -10.81 -9.56
N GLU A 186 -20.86 -10.04 -9.09
CA GLU A 186 -20.35 -9.98 -7.71
C GLU A 186 -21.24 -9.15 -6.76
N THR A 187 -22.49 -9.57 -6.61
CA THR A 187 -23.53 -8.80 -5.88
C THR A 187 -23.13 -8.43 -4.45
N GLU A 188 -22.47 -9.33 -3.72
CA GLU A 188 -22.14 -9.14 -2.30
C GLU A 188 -21.12 -8.02 -2.06
N ILE A 189 -19.99 -8.02 -2.78
CA ILE A 189 -18.93 -7.01 -2.60
C ILE A 189 -19.43 -5.64 -3.07
N ILE A 190 -20.28 -5.60 -4.11
CA ILE A 190 -20.93 -4.37 -4.58
C ILE A 190 -21.86 -3.78 -3.51
N ASP A 191 -22.67 -4.62 -2.86
CA ASP A 191 -23.54 -4.18 -1.77
C ASP A 191 -22.73 -3.65 -0.57
N ARG A 192 -21.62 -4.32 -0.22
CA ARG A 192 -20.70 -3.86 0.82
C ARG A 192 -20.10 -2.50 0.49
N LEU A 193 -19.60 -2.29 -0.73
CA LEU A 193 -19.01 -1.01 -1.16
C LEU A 193 -20.05 0.13 -1.16
N ALA A 194 -21.24 -0.10 -1.70
CA ALA A 194 -22.30 0.91 -1.69
C ALA A 194 -22.72 1.27 -0.26
N SER A 195 -22.83 0.29 0.63
CA SER A 195 -23.11 0.51 2.06
C SER A 195 -21.97 1.28 2.74
N PHE A 196 -20.72 0.94 2.45
CA PHE A 196 -19.53 1.60 2.99
C PHE A 196 -19.49 3.08 2.60
N VAL A 197 -19.65 3.40 1.31
CA VAL A 197 -19.73 4.78 0.82
C VAL A 197 -20.87 5.56 1.49
N ARG A 198 -21.98 4.89 1.82
CA ARG A 198 -23.15 5.51 2.45
C ARG A 198 -22.99 5.75 3.95
N THR A 199 -22.35 4.83 4.68
CA THR A 199 -22.47 4.74 6.14
C THR A 199 -21.15 4.86 6.90
N ALA A 200 -20.01 4.55 6.28
CA ALA A 200 -18.71 4.67 6.92
C ALA A 200 -18.35 6.13 7.17
N ASP A 201 -17.44 6.39 8.10
CA ASP A 201 -17.10 7.77 8.47
C ASP A 201 -16.19 8.48 7.45
N ASP A 202 -16.11 9.81 7.53
CA ASP A 202 -15.34 10.63 6.58
C ASP A 202 -13.83 10.31 6.56
N PHE A 203 -13.25 9.77 7.63
CA PHE A 203 -11.86 9.31 7.59
C PHE A 203 -11.72 8.03 6.80
N ALA A 204 -12.64 7.10 7.02
CA ALA A 204 -12.68 5.82 6.32
C ALA A 204 -12.86 5.98 4.81
N VAL A 205 -13.85 6.80 4.40
CA VAL A 205 -14.13 7.01 2.97
C VAL A 205 -13.24 8.06 2.33
N GLY A 206 -12.58 8.92 3.11
CA GLY A 206 -11.71 9.98 2.58
C GLY A 206 -10.43 9.47 1.94
N ARG A 207 -10.03 8.22 2.23
CA ARG A 207 -8.90 7.54 1.63
C ARG A 207 -9.14 6.02 1.64
N ILE A 208 -9.88 5.54 0.65
CA ILE A 208 -10.20 4.13 0.47
C ILE A 208 -9.00 3.42 -0.17
N ARG A 209 -8.39 2.50 0.57
CA ARG A 209 -7.34 1.60 0.06
C ARG A 209 -8.01 0.26 -0.26
N PRO A 210 -8.00 -0.21 -1.52
CA PRO A 210 -8.78 -1.38 -1.91
C PRO A 210 -8.33 -2.66 -1.20
N TYR A 211 -7.02 -2.83 -0.93
CA TYR A 211 -6.52 -4.06 -0.29
C TYR A 211 -6.76 -4.07 1.21
N GLN A 212 -6.65 -2.91 1.87
CA GLN A 212 -7.09 -2.80 3.25
C GLN A 212 -8.59 -3.14 3.36
N LEU A 213 -9.41 -2.61 2.45
CA LEU A 213 -10.84 -2.88 2.44
C LEU A 213 -11.17 -4.36 2.16
N ALA A 214 -10.38 -5.01 1.29
CA ALA A 214 -10.50 -6.44 1.00
C ALA A 214 -10.14 -7.30 2.21
N ASP A 215 -9.03 -6.97 2.89
CA ASP A 215 -8.60 -7.64 4.12
C ASP A 215 -9.68 -7.48 5.20
N ASP A 216 -10.17 -6.25 5.41
CA ASP A 216 -11.24 -5.91 6.36
C ASP A 216 -12.56 -6.67 6.07
N TRP A 217 -12.83 -6.99 4.80
CA TRP A 217 -14.03 -7.73 4.38
C TRP A 217 -13.81 -9.23 4.26
N ASN A 218 -12.57 -9.70 4.39
CA ASN A 218 -12.13 -11.06 4.12
C ASN A 218 -12.54 -11.57 2.72
N VAL A 219 -12.23 -10.79 1.69
CA VAL A 219 -12.50 -11.12 0.27
C VAL A 219 -11.23 -10.95 -0.58
N PRO A 220 -11.17 -11.51 -1.81
CA PRO A 220 -9.99 -11.37 -2.65
C PRO A 220 -9.64 -9.91 -2.97
N ARG A 221 -8.39 -9.52 -2.72
CA ARG A 221 -7.84 -8.17 -2.99
C ARG A 221 -8.09 -7.70 -4.43
N ARG A 222 -7.90 -8.60 -5.40
CA ARG A 222 -8.15 -8.40 -6.83
C ARG A 222 -9.58 -7.92 -7.10
N ALA A 223 -10.58 -8.64 -6.58
CA ALA A 223 -11.99 -8.36 -6.78
C ALA A 223 -12.36 -6.94 -6.29
N VAL A 224 -11.87 -6.56 -5.10
CA VAL A 224 -12.14 -5.23 -4.54
C VAL A 224 -11.46 -4.12 -5.33
N LEU A 225 -10.21 -4.32 -5.79
CA LEU A 225 -9.54 -3.34 -6.64
C LEU A 225 -10.27 -3.15 -7.98
N GLU A 226 -10.64 -4.23 -8.67
CA GLU A 226 -11.41 -4.13 -9.92
C GLU A 226 -12.77 -3.48 -9.72
N LEU A 227 -13.47 -3.84 -8.65
CA LEU A 227 -14.72 -3.22 -8.30
C LEU A 227 -14.53 -1.72 -8.08
N CYS A 228 -13.49 -1.28 -7.37
CA CYS A 228 -13.22 0.14 -7.18
C CYS A 228 -12.97 0.86 -8.51
N LEU A 229 -12.21 0.25 -9.43
CA LEU A 229 -11.96 0.78 -10.77
C LEU A 229 -13.26 0.92 -11.60
N LYS A 230 -14.10 -0.13 -11.60
CA LYS A 230 -15.42 -0.13 -12.26
C LYS A 230 -16.36 0.90 -11.62
N ALA A 231 -16.37 0.98 -10.29
CA ALA A 231 -17.16 1.94 -9.51
C ALA A 231 -16.74 3.39 -9.78
N THR A 232 -15.46 3.64 -10.05
CA THR A 232 -14.99 4.95 -10.51
C THR A 232 -15.61 5.32 -11.85
N ARG A 233 -15.60 4.40 -12.83
CA ARG A 233 -16.23 4.64 -14.13
C ARG A 233 -17.76 4.76 -14.05
N ALA A 234 -18.39 4.08 -13.10
CA ALA A 234 -19.82 4.20 -12.85
C ALA A 234 -20.21 5.49 -12.10
N GLY A 235 -19.25 6.26 -11.59
CA GLY A 235 -19.44 7.53 -10.90
C GLY A 235 -19.67 7.43 -9.39
N LEU A 236 -19.44 6.25 -8.78
CA LEU A 236 -19.55 6.07 -7.33
C LEU A 236 -18.32 6.61 -6.59
N LEU A 237 -17.14 6.39 -7.19
CA LEU A 237 -15.84 6.76 -6.62
C LEU A 237 -15.07 7.69 -7.57
N ASP A 238 -14.14 8.44 -7.02
CA ASP A 238 -13.05 9.07 -7.75
C ASP A 238 -11.75 8.35 -7.40
N LEU A 239 -10.92 8.13 -8.41
CA LEU A 239 -9.57 7.59 -8.28
C LEU A 239 -8.58 8.69 -7.87
N GLN A 240 -7.60 8.34 -7.06
CA GLN A 240 -6.50 9.23 -6.66
C GLN A 240 -5.17 8.48 -6.60
N TRP A 241 -4.14 9.05 -7.22
CA TRP A 241 -2.76 8.62 -7.06
C TRP A 241 -2.12 9.36 -5.90
N GLU A 242 -1.42 8.65 -5.03
CA GLU A 242 -0.67 9.24 -3.92
C GLU A 242 0.80 8.80 -3.97
N LEU A 243 1.70 9.78 -3.91
CA LEU A 243 3.13 9.55 -3.75
C LEU A 243 3.49 9.51 -2.27
N LEU A 244 3.84 8.33 -1.77
CA LEU A 244 4.19 8.05 -0.39
C LEU A 244 5.68 8.27 -0.15
N CYS A 245 6.02 8.94 0.96
CA CYS A 245 7.41 9.03 1.40
C CYS A 245 7.92 7.66 1.89
N PRO A 246 9.13 7.21 1.51
CA PRO A 246 9.64 5.90 1.91
C PRO A 246 9.98 5.75 3.40
N LEU A 247 10.04 6.84 4.18
CA LEU A 247 10.26 6.74 5.64
C LEU A 247 8.94 6.83 6.41
N CYS A 248 8.21 7.94 6.30
CA CYS A 248 6.99 8.12 7.08
C CYS A 248 5.75 7.49 6.44
N ARG A 249 5.80 7.04 5.18
CA ARG A 249 4.67 6.52 4.39
C ARG A 249 3.46 7.45 4.22
N GLY A 250 3.49 8.66 4.79
CA GLY A 250 2.50 9.68 4.50
C GLY A 250 2.55 10.12 3.03
N ALA A 251 1.37 10.30 2.43
CA ALA A 251 1.18 10.89 1.10
C ALA A 251 1.75 12.32 1.08
N ARG A 252 2.57 12.61 0.06
CA ARG A 252 3.28 13.88 -0.11
C ARG A 252 2.85 14.66 -1.32
N GLU A 253 2.44 13.95 -2.34
CA GLU A 253 1.81 14.49 -3.53
C GLU A 253 0.59 13.61 -3.80
N SER A 254 -0.50 14.22 -4.28
CA SER A 254 -1.71 13.50 -4.64
C SER A 254 -2.28 14.09 -5.92
N GLY A 255 -2.73 13.24 -6.82
CA GLY A 255 -3.23 13.63 -8.13
C GLY A 255 -4.40 12.79 -8.59
N SER A 256 -5.14 13.29 -9.56
CA SER A 256 -6.21 12.54 -10.23
C SER A 256 -5.69 11.70 -11.41
N SER A 257 -4.46 11.98 -11.85
CA SER A 257 -3.79 11.28 -12.94
C SER A 257 -2.33 11.00 -12.59
N LEU A 258 -1.74 9.98 -13.19
CA LEU A 258 -0.30 9.73 -13.11
C LEU A 258 0.52 10.94 -13.63
N ARG A 259 -0.04 11.76 -14.53
CA ARG A 259 0.58 13.02 -14.98
C ARG A 259 0.74 14.05 -13.87
N ASP A 260 0.01 13.92 -12.77
CA ASP A 260 0.09 14.83 -11.64
C ASP A 260 1.23 14.47 -10.67
N ILE A 261 1.79 13.25 -10.78
CA ILE A 261 2.85 12.77 -9.89
C ILE A 261 4.22 13.18 -10.43
N SER A 262 5.06 13.75 -9.58
CA SER A 262 6.41 14.19 -9.94
C SER A 262 7.42 13.02 -9.84
N SER A 263 8.46 13.01 -10.68
CA SER A 263 9.51 11.98 -10.69
C SER A 263 10.53 12.04 -9.53
N GLU A 264 10.67 13.21 -8.91
CA GLU A 264 11.52 13.44 -7.73
C GLU A 264 10.75 14.29 -6.70
N LEU A 265 10.93 14.00 -5.42
CA LEU A 265 10.24 14.72 -4.35
C LEU A 265 11.11 14.87 -3.11
N HIS A 266 11.05 16.06 -2.51
CA HIS A 266 11.55 16.30 -1.15
C HIS A 266 10.44 16.07 -0.12
N CYS A 267 10.69 15.21 0.88
CA CYS A 267 9.80 15.07 2.01
C CYS A 267 10.18 16.04 3.15
N GLU A 268 9.42 17.12 3.32
CA GLU A 268 9.65 18.10 4.40
C GLU A 268 9.69 17.50 5.82
N THR A 269 8.83 16.51 6.09
CA THR A 269 8.79 15.87 7.42
C THR A 269 10.03 15.00 7.67
N CYS A 270 10.52 14.31 6.64
CA CYS A 270 11.57 13.30 6.77
C CYS A 270 12.96 13.81 6.36
N ARG A 271 13.05 14.97 5.69
CA ARG A 271 14.27 15.48 5.01
C ARG A 271 14.96 14.44 4.15
N ILE A 272 14.21 13.86 3.24
CA ILE A 272 14.82 13.03 2.22
C ILE A 272 14.35 13.47 0.86
N ASP A 273 15.30 13.53 -0.04
CA ASP A 273 15.06 13.51 -1.47
C ASP A 273 15.02 12.05 -1.89
N PHE A 274 14.01 11.70 -2.67
CA PHE A 274 13.89 10.35 -3.19
C PHE A 274 13.34 10.38 -4.60
N LYS A 275 13.82 9.43 -5.41
CA LYS A 275 13.29 9.18 -6.74
C LYS A 275 12.06 8.32 -6.63
N VAL A 276 11.03 8.65 -7.41
CA VAL A 276 9.80 7.89 -7.43
C VAL A 276 10.03 6.51 -8.02
N ASN A 277 9.37 5.53 -7.43
CA ASN A 277 9.37 4.15 -7.86
C ASN A 277 7.94 3.63 -7.76
N PHE A 278 7.38 3.18 -8.89
CA PHE A 278 5.98 2.74 -9.00
C PHE A 278 5.69 1.45 -8.24
N ASP A 279 6.71 0.63 -7.98
CA ASP A 279 6.59 -0.63 -7.24
C ASP A 279 6.47 -0.41 -5.73
N ARG A 280 6.79 0.79 -5.24
CA ARG A 280 6.93 1.01 -3.79
C ARG A 280 6.26 2.27 -3.28
N PHE A 281 6.34 3.37 -4.02
CA PHE A 281 6.05 4.70 -3.48
C PHE A 281 4.80 5.33 -4.08
N VAL A 282 4.25 4.80 -5.17
CA VAL A 282 3.02 5.34 -5.77
C VAL A 282 1.90 4.37 -5.51
N GLU A 283 0.87 4.83 -4.80
CA GLU A 283 -0.29 4.04 -4.41
C GLU A 283 -1.56 4.58 -5.08
N LEU A 284 -2.43 3.68 -5.49
CA LEU A 284 -3.78 3.97 -5.89
C LEU A 284 -4.72 3.95 -4.68
N THR A 285 -5.46 5.04 -4.50
CA THR A 285 -6.54 5.15 -3.52
C THR A 285 -7.80 5.67 -4.17
N PHE A 286 -8.92 5.56 -3.47
CA PHE A 286 -10.22 6.04 -3.94
C PHE A 286 -10.89 6.91 -2.88
N ARG A 287 -11.87 7.69 -3.32
CA ARG A 287 -12.79 8.44 -2.43
C ARG A 287 -14.18 8.47 -3.05
N PRO A 288 -15.26 8.69 -2.30
CA PRO A 288 -16.57 8.93 -2.87
C PRO A 288 -16.55 10.10 -3.87
N ASN A 289 -17.29 9.97 -4.95
CA ASN A 289 -17.47 11.08 -5.88
C ASN A 289 -18.13 12.26 -5.13
N PRO A 290 -17.58 13.49 -5.20
CA PRO A 290 -18.08 14.65 -4.45
C PRO A 290 -19.54 15.02 -4.75
N SER A 291 -20.08 14.63 -5.91
CA SER A 291 -21.49 14.84 -6.25
C SER A 291 -22.46 13.92 -5.48
N LEU A 292 -21.95 12.84 -4.89
CA LEU A 292 -22.70 11.90 -4.05
C LEU A 292 -22.45 12.18 -2.58
N ARG A 293 -21.18 12.36 -2.20
CA ARG A 293 -20.76 12.59 -0.82
C ARG A 293 -19.53 13.48 -0.78
N LEU A 294 -19.70 14.68 -0.22
CA LEU A 294 -18.57 15.56 0.07
C LEU A 294 -17.88 15.09 1.35
N VAL A 295 -16.61 14.71 1.24
CA VAL A 295 -15.79 14.29 2.38
C VAL A 295 -14.87 15.44 2.77
N GLN A 296 -15.07 16.01 3.96
CA GLN A 296 -14.18 17.06 4.47
C GLN A 296 -13.12 16.45 5.37
N ARG A 297 -11.86 16.50 4.93
CA ARG A 297 -10.72 16.02 5.74
C ARG A 297 -10.45 17.02 6.86
N GLN A 298 -11.01 16.75 8.04
CA GLN A 298 -10.73 17.52 9.25
C GLN A 298 -9.70 16.78 10.09
N ASP A 299 -8.56 17.41 10.36
CA ASP A 299 -7.58 16.84 11.28
C ASP A 299 -7.98 17.20 12.71
N PHE A 300 -7.94 16.24 13.62
CA PHE A 300 -8.11 16.41 15.07
C PHE A 300 -6.82 16.06 15.82
N CYS A 301 -5.93 15.29 15.18
CA CYS A 301 -4.56 15.04 15.61
C CYS A 301 -3.66 14.70 14.42
N ILE A 302 -2.54 15.42 14.29
CA ILE A 302 -1.55 15.20 13.21
C ILE A 302 -0.50 14.18 13.61
N GLY A 303 -0.13 14.08 14.90
CA GLY A 303 0.88 13.17 15.41
C GLY A 303 0.40 11.75 15.77
N SER A 304 -0.82 11.37 15.39
CA SER A 304 -1.43 10.07 15.75
C SER A 304 -0.56 8.87 15.37
N PRO A 305 -0.26 7.92 16.29
CA PRO A 305 0.45 6.68 15.97
C PRO A 305 -0.16 5.91 14.79
N GLN A 306 -1.49 5.91 14.64
CA GLN A 306 -2.18 5.22 13.54
C GLN A 306 -2.01 5.88 12.17
N ARG A 307 -1.42 7.07 12.08
CA ARG A 307 -0.97 7.63 10.79
C ARG A 307 0.31 6.97 10.28
N THR A 308 1.07 6.32 11.16
CA THR A 308 2.32 5.62 10.85
C THR A 308 2.35 4.23 11.52
N PRO A 309 1.42 3.33 11.17
CA PRO A 309 1.25 2.04 11.86
C PRO A 309 2.46 1.11 11.72
N HIS A 310 3.34 1.36 10.74
CA HIS A 310 4.60 0.63 10.56
C HIS A 310 5.68 1.02 11.58
N ILE A 311 5.54 2.15 12.28
CA ILE A 311 6.45 2.55 13.35
C ILE A 311 5.99 1.89 14.65
N VAL A 312 6.76 0.90 15.13
CA VAL A 312 6.42 0.11 16.31
C VAL A 312 6.87 0.76 17.61
N ALA A 313 7.91 1.60 17.56
CA ALA A 313 8.32 2.44 18.68
C ALA A 313 8.90 3.78 18.22
N GLN A 314 8.57 4.84 18.95
CA GLN A 314 9.12 6.18 18.75
C GLN A 314 9.43 6.81 20.12
N GLN A 315 10.65 7.30 20.32
CA GLN A 315 11.12 7.83 21.61
C GLN A 315 12.02 9.03 21.42
N LEU A 316 11.75 10.12 22.15
CA LEU A 316 12.61 11.30 22.15
C LEU A 316 13.64 11.16 23.27
N LEU A 317 14.92 11.14 22.91
CA LEU A 317 16.02 11.05 23.86
C LEU A 317 16.77 12.40 23.95
N PRO A 318 16.86 12.99 25.15
CA PRO A 318 17.74 14.13 25.41
C PRO A 318 19.21 13.83 25.02
N PRO A 319 20.05 14.86 24.81
CA PRO A 319 21.48 14.69 24.66
C PRO A 319 22.07 13.90 25.83
N GLN A 320 23.04 13.02 25.55
CA GLN A 320 23.80 12.27 26.56
C GLN A 320 22.92 11.45 27.52
N SER A 321 21.81 10.92 27.02
CA SER A 321 20.84 10.18 27.83
C SER A 321 20.65 8.75 27.33
N LYS A 322 20.16 7.90 28.22
CA LYS A 322 19.84 6.50 27.94
C LYS A 322 18.37 6.22 28.25
N ARG A 323 17.78 5.28 27.51
CA ARG A 323 16.43 4.78 27.77
C ARG A 323 16.31 3.31 27.42
N VAL A 324 15.78 2.52 28.34
CA VAL A 324 15.46 1.11 28.11
C VAL A 324 14.03 0.99 27.61
N LEU A 325 13.84 0.23 26.53
CA LEU A 325 12.54 -0.07 25.94
C LEU A 325 12.27 -1.57 26.02
N ASN A 326 11.11 -1.95 26.54
CA ASN A 326 10.63 -3.33 26.43
C ASN A 326 9.76 -3.43 25.18
N LEU A 327 10.17 -4.28 24.24
CA LEU A 327 9.64 -4.32 22.88
C LEU A 327 9.00 -5.68 22.61
N PRO A 328 7.65 -5.76 22.57
CA PRO A 328 6.94 -6.89 21.98
C PRO A 328 6.90 -6.72 20.46
N LEU A 329 7.79 -7.41 19.76
CA LEU A 329 7.95 -7.33 18.31
C LEU A 329 7.51 -8.63 17.64
N GLU A 330 6.83 -8.49 16.51
CA GLU A 330 6.56 -9.60 15.60
C GLU A 330 7.84 -9.99 14.84
N PRO A 331 8.03 -11.26 14.47
CA PRO A 331 9.14 -11.67 13.60
C PRO A 331 9.17 -10.84 12.31
N GLY A 332 10.38 -10.48 11.85
CA GLY A 332 10.52 -9.73 10.60
C GLY A 332 11.71 -8.78 10.57
N ARG A 333 11.75 -7.94 9.53
CA ARG A 333 12.80 -6.95 9.32
C ARG A 333 12.32 -5.56 9.73
N TYR A 334 13.17 -4.87 10.46
CA TYR A 334 12.97 -3.55 11.03
C TYR A 334 14.19 -2.67 10.75
N ARG A 335 14.00 -1.36 10.93
CA ARG A 335 15.07 -0.38 10.90
C ARG A 335 14.96 0.52 12.11
N LEU A 336 16.07 0.69 12.82
CA LEU A 336 16.24 1.70 13.84
C LEU A 336 16.91 2.93 13.22
N ARG A 337 16.33 4.12 13.40
CA ARG A 337 16.89 5.38 12.90
C ARG A 337 16.58 6.55 13.82
N ALA A 338 17.17 7.71 13.53
CA ALA A 338 16.94 8.97 14.21
C ALA A 338 16.53 10.02 13.18
N LEU A 339 15.57 10.88 13.50
CA LEU A 339 15.05 11.85 12.51
C LEU A 339 16.05 12.95 12.14
N GLU A 340 17.02 13.24 13.00
CA GLU A 340 18.03 14.30 12.79
C GLU A 340 19.41 13.76 12.35
N LEU A 341 19.54 12.46 12.11
CA LEU A 341 20.78 11.83 11.63
C LEU A 341 20.51 11.06 10.34
N SER A 342 21.49 11.05 9.44
CA SER A 342 21.45 10.23 8.24
C SER A 342 21.68 8.75 8.57
N GLY A 343 21.08 7.87 7.77
CA GLY A 343 21.25 6.42 7.88
C GLY A 343 20.32 5.78 8.92
N GLY A 344 20.66 4.55 9.30
CA GLY A 344 19.95 3.73 10.25
C GLY A 344 20.66 2.39 10.42
N MET A 345 20.19 1.60 11.37
CA MET A 345 20.68 0.26 11.65
C MET A 345 19.56 -0.75 11.32
N ASP A 346 19.91 -1.78 10.57
CA ASP A 346 19.02 -2.91 10.29
C ASP A 346 18.82 -3.74 11.55
N VAL A 347 17.57 -4.11 11.81
CA VAL A 347 17.19 -4.95 12.95
C VAL A 347 16.38 -6.12 12.42
N SER A 348 16.80 -7.35 12.69
CA SER A 348 16.02 -8.56 12.40
C SER A 348 15.47 -9.14 13.68
N VAL A 349 14.16 -9.42 13.70
CA VAL A 349 13.49 -10.06 14.82
C VAL A 349 13.22 -11.52 14.48
N THR A 350 13.80 -12.43 15.25
CA THR A 350 13.72 -13.88 15.04
C THR A 350 13.62 -14.61 16.37
N ALA A 351 13.22 -15.89 16.35
CA ALA A 351 13.08 -16.69 17.57
C ALA A 351 14.43 -16.96 18.28
N ASP A 352 15.54 -16.89 17.54
CA ASP A 352 16.92 -17.07 18.01
C ASP A 352 17.66 -15.74 18.27
N GLY A 353 16.94 -14.61 18.23
CA GLY A 353 17.54 -13.30 18.52
C GLY A 353 17.85 -13.10 20.00
N VAL A 354 18.57 -12.02 20.33
CA VAL A 354 18.96 -11.72 21.72
C VAL A 354 17.80 -11.05 22.49
N ASP A 355 17.67 -11.40 23.77
CA ASP A 355 16.66 -10.82 24.67
C ASP A 355 17.03 -9.41 25.14
N GLU A 356 18.32 -9.08 25.20
CA GLU A 356 18.81 -7.78 25.62
C GLU A 356 19.87 -7.23 24.66
N ALA A 357 19.72 -5.98 24.26
CA ALA A 357 20.67 -5.30 23.39
C ALA A 357 20.88 -3.84 23.82
N ARG A 358 22.04 -3.29 23.46
CA ARG A 358 22.37 -1.88 23.68
C ARG A 358 22.81 -1.24 22.37
N VAL A 359 22.27 -0.08 22.07
CA VAL A 359 22.59 0.68 20.87
C VAL A 359 22.90 2.11 21.26
N ALA A 360 24.14 2.53 21.04
CA ALA A 360 24.57 3.90 21.21
C ALA A 360 24.67 4.61 19.86
N ILE A 361 24.08 5.80 19.78
CA ILE A 361 24.03 6.61 18.57
C ILE A 361 24.93 7.82 18.80
N ALA A 362 25.98 7.93 17.99
CA ALA A 362 27.00 8.97 18.10
C ALA A 362 26.97 9.91 16.89
N GLY A 363 27.66 11.05 16.99
CA GLY A 363 27.79 11.98 15.85
C GLY A 363 28.50 11.39 14.63
N SER A 364 29.25 10.30 14.82
CA SER A 364 29.90 9.53 13.75
C SER A 364 28.95 8.63 12.95
N GLY A 365 27.70 8.48 13.37
CA GLY A 365 26.68 7.68 12.69
C GLY A 365 26.19 6.49 13.51
N TRP A 366 25.72 5.46 12.79
CA TRP A 366 25.11 4.25 13.35
C TRP A 366 26.15 3.14 13.50
N PRO A 367 25.97 2.22 14.46
CA PRO A 367 26.71 0.96 14.46
C PRO A 367 26.55 0.23 13.12
N HIS A 368 27.63 -0.38 12.63
CA HIS A 368 27.64 -1.05 11.32
C HIS A 368 27.08 -2.46 11.34
N GLU A 369 27.04 -3.11 12.51
CA GLU A 369 26.56 -4.49 12.64
C GLU A 369 25.02 -4.52 12.72
N PRO A 370 24.35 -5.36 11.91
CA PRO A 370 22.91 -5.53 12.02
C PRO A 370 22.57 -6.20 13.35
N LEU A 371 21.49 -5.73 13.99
CA LEU A 371 21.07 -6.24 15.30
C LEU A 371 20.04 -7.36 15.14
N LYS A 372 20.23 -8.47 15.85
CA LYS A 372 19.25 -9.57 15.92
C LYS A 372 18.56 -9.59 17.28
N LEU A 373 17.25 -9.33 17.33
CA LEU A 373 16.46 -9.30 18.56
C LEU A 373 15.48 -10.46 18.65
N ALA A 374 15.19 -10.92 19.86
CA ALA A 374 14.06 -11.80 20.15
C ALA A 374 12.72 -11.03 20.03
N THR A 375 11.62 -11.76 19.86
CA THR A 375 10.25 -11.21 19.77
C THR A 375 9.81 -10.47 21.05
N LEU A 376 10.39 -10.82 22.19
CA LEU A 376 10.25 -10.09 23.44
C LEU A 376 11.64 -9.69 23.89
N SER A 377 12.02 -8.44 23.68
CA SER A 377 13.38 -7.98 23.96
C SER A 377 13.41 -6.64 24.69
N SER A 378 14.48 -6.42 25.45
CA SER A 378 14.83 -5.16 26.08
C SER A 378 15.94 -4.47 25.30
N LEU A 379 15.67 -3.26 24.81
CA LEU A 379 16.61 -2.46 24.02
C LEU A 379 16.98 -1.20 24.79
N GLU A 380 18.23 -1.09 25.24
CA GLU A 380 18.79 0.16 25.75
C GLU A 380 19.26 1.03 24.58
N LEU A 381 18.61 2.18 24.42
CA LEU A 381 18.99 3.21 23.47
C LEU A 381 19.78 4.30 24.19
N GLU A 382 20.96 4.64 23.66
CA GLU A 382 21.79 5.74 24.13
C GLU A 382 21.91 6.81 23.04
N ASN A 383 21.55 8.05 23.38
CA ASN A 383 21.86 9.22 22.56
C ASN A 383 23.17 9.84 23.03
N ALA A 384 24.29 9.45 22.42
CA ALA A 384 25.61 10.01 22.71
C ALA A 384 25.88 11.33 21.94
N THR A 385 24.90 11.87 21.22
CA THR A 385 25.06 13.13 20.48
C THR A 385 24.83 14.35 21.38
N ALA A 386 25.30 15.52 20.94
CA ALA A 386 25.10 16.79 21.63
C ALA A 386 23.69 17.39 21.43
N ALA A 387 22.86 16.77 20.60
CA ALA A 387 21.50 17.20 20.31
C ALA A 387 20.50 16.12 20.75
N GLU A 388 19.28 16.53 21.06
CA GLU A 388 18.17 15.58 21.22
C GLU A 388 17.87 14.85 19.91
N GLN A 389 17.51 13.57 20.03
CA GLN A 389 17.24 12.69 18.90
C GLN A 389 15.89 12.01 19.08
N LEU A 390 15.02 12.12 18.06
CA LEU A 390 13.83 11.30 17.96
C LEU A 390 14.19 9.97 17.31
N LEU A 391 14.25 8.91 18.12
CA LEU A 391 14.53 7.56 17.68
C LEU A 391 13.25 6.87 17.24
N ILE A 392 13.34 6.16 16.12
CA ILE A 392 12.22 5.51 15.45
C ILE A 392 12.65 4.09 15.12
N LEU A 393 11.91 3.10 15.63
CA LEU A 393 11.98 1.71 15.22
C LEU A 393 10.77 1.41 14.34
N GLU A 394 11.02 1.09 13.07
CA GLU A 394 9.97 0.88 12.08
C GLU A 394 10.13 -0.44 11.35
N ARG A 395 9.01 -1.08 11.03
CA ARG A 395 8.98 -2.31 10.25
C ARG A 395 9.29 -2.00 8.78
N LEU A 396 10.24 -2.72 8.20
CA LEU A 396 10.67 -2.52 6.82
C LEU A 396 9.74 -3.19 5.81
N ALA A 397 8.97 -4.20 6.21
CA ALA A 397 7.92 -4.74 5.36
C ALA A 397 6.98 -3.60 4.94
N TRP A 398 6.94 -3.31 3.64
CA TRP A 398 5.89 -2.47 3.08
C TRP A 398 4.56 -3.10 3.43
N SER A 399 3.59 -2.28 3.83
CA SER A 399 2.23 -2.80 4.01
C SER A 399 1.81 -3.30 2.63
N ASP A 400 1.56 -4.59 2.55
CA ASP A 400 1.03 -5.33 1.41
C ASP A 400 -0.39 -4.87 1.01
N GLN A 401 -0.93 -3.89 1.73
CA GLN A 401 -2.24 -3.30 1.50
C GLN A 401 -2.22 -2.10 0.53
N ALA A 402 -1.06 -1.78 -0.06
CA ALA A 402 -0.98 -0.75 -1.09
C ALA A 402 -1.20 -1.35 -2.48
N ALA A 403 -2.22 -0.86 -3.19
CA ALA A 403 -2.35 -1.11 -4.62
C ALA A 403 -1.35 -0.21 -5.36
N THR A 404 -0.18 -0.75 -5.67
CA THR A 404 0.93 0.04 -6.22
C THR A 404 0.64 0.46 -7.67
N ALA A 405 1.21 1.57 -8.13
CA ALA A 405 1.09 1.98 -9.53
C ALA A 405 1.65 0.91 -10.48
N ALA A 406 2.74 0.23 -10.10
CA ALA A 406 3.30 -0.85 -10.88
C ALA A 406 2.30 -1.98 -11.10
N GLU A 407 1.65 -2.43 -10.03
CA GLU A 407 0.64 -3.46 -10.08
C GLU A 407 -0.59 -2.99 -10.89
N VAL A 408 -1.15 -1.84 -10.52
CA VAL A 408 -2.39 -1.33 -11.13
C VAL A 408 -2.25 -1.14 -12.64
N THR A 409 -1.12 -0.57 -13.09
CA THR A 409 -0.87 -0.29 -14.51
C THR A 409 -0.55 -1.53 -15.35
N ALA A 410 -0.27 -2.65 -14.68
CA ALA A 410 -0.11 -3.97 -15.28
C ALA A 410 -1.43 -4.75 -15.38
N LEU A 411 -2.57 -4.16 -14.98
CA LEU A 411 -3.89 -4.81 -15.05
C LEU A 411 -4.60 -4.47 -16.35
N GLN A 412 -5.19 -5.49 -16.98
CA GLN A 412 -6.01 -5.28 -18.18
C GLN A 412 -7.22 -4.37 -17.89
N THR A 413 -7.94 -4.62 -16.79
CA THR A 413 -9.09 -3.81 -16.37
C THR A 413 -8.73 -2.32 -16.21
N PHE A 414 -7.56 -2.02 -15.66
CA PHE A 414 -7.11 -0.63 -15.56
C PHE A 414 -6.81 -0.02 -16.92
N ARG A 415 -6.13 -0.75 -17.81
CA ARG A 415 -5.80 -0.27 -19.16
C ARG A 415 -7.02 -0.05 -20.04
N ASP A 416 -8.02 -0.92 -19.94
CA ASP A 416 -9.28 -0.80 -20.67
C ASP A 416 -10.08 0.39 -20.15
N LEU A 417 -10.24 0.50 -18.83
CA LEU A 417 -11.04 1.56 -18.24
C LEU A 417 -10.32 2.91 -18.26
N PHE A 418 -9.01 3.00 -18.09
CA PHE A 418 -8.24 4.23 -17.90
C PHE A 418 -7.13 4.41 -18.96
N SER A 419 -7.44 4.12 -20.22
CA SER A 419 -6.49 4.20 -21.34
C SER A 419 -5.81 5.55 -21.59
N SER A 420 -6.38 6.65 -21.06
CA SER A 420 -5.78 8.00 -21.11
C SER A 420 -4.76 8.28 -20.00
N GLU A 421 -4.63 7.38 -19.02
CA GLU A 421 -3.63 7.52 -17.96
C GLU A 421 -2.23 7.35 -18.54
N ALA A 422 -1.37 8.28 -18.18
CA ALA A 422 -0.02 8.41 -18.71
C ALA A 422 0.85 9.19 -17.72
N LEU A 423 2.17 9.05 -17.84
CA LEU A 423 3.14 9.91 -17.14
C LEU A 423 3.24 11.27 -17.82
N ARG A 424 3.85 12.26 -17.13
CA ARG A 424 4.23 13.52 -17.77
C ARG A 424 5.14 13.26 -18.98
N PRO A 425 5.00 14.01 -20.09
CA PRO A 425 5.86 13.83 -21.26
C PRO A 425 7.36 13.93 -20.90
N GLY A 426 8.14 12.93 -21.31
CA GLY A 426 9.58 12.87 -21.04
C GLY A 426 9.96 12.26 -19.68
N GLU A 427 9.01 12.02 -18.77
CA GLU A 427 9.27 11.31 -17.53
C GLU A 427 9.37 9.80 -17.74
N GLN A 428 10.23 9.19 -16.93
CA GLN A 428 10.52 7.76 -16.92
C GLN A 428 10.57 7.31 -15.47
N ILE A 429 9.77 6.30 -15.12
CA ILE A 429 9.66 5.85 -13.73
C ILE A 429 9.90 4.35 -13.64
N SER A 430 10.72 3.93 -12.68
CA SER A 430 11.00 2.51 -12.44
C SER A 430 9.76 1.80 -11.90
N VAL A 431 9.46 0.61 -12.44
CA VAL A 431 8.25 -0.19 -12.13
C VAL A 431 8.60 -1.51 -11.43
N GLY A 432 9.83 -1.60 -10.90
CA GLY A 432 10.36 -2.86 -10.36
C GLY A 432 10.53 -3.91 -11.46
N THR A 433 10.38 -5.17 -11.08
CA THR A 433 10.53 -6.33 -11.96
C THR A 433 9.19 -6.70 -12.60
N LEU A 434 9.16 -6.83 -13.93
CA LEU A 434 8.01 -7.30 -14.71
C LEU A 434 8.41 -8.51 -15.54
N THR A 435 7.48 -9.46 -15.69
CA THR A 435 7.58 -10.49 -16.71
C THR A 435 6.98 -9.96 -18.02
N VAL A 436 7.75 -10.03 -19.10
CA VAL A 436 7.36 -9.54 -20.42
C VAL A 436 7.20 -10.73 -21.37
N LEU A 437 6.04 -10.81 -22.02
CA LEU A 437 5.72 -11.77 -23.06
C LEU A 437 5.68 -11.03 -24.41
N PHE A 438 6.41 -11.54 -25.39
CA PHE A 438 6.24 -11.19 -26.79
C PHE A 438 5.73 -12.39 -27.57
N THR A 439 4.79 -12.16 -28.49
CA THR A 439 4.30 -13.16 -29.41
C THR A 439 4.31 -12.64 -30.84
N ASP A 440 4.46 -13.54 -31.82
CA ASP A 440 4.40 -13.22 -33.25
C ASP A 440 3.77 -14.38 -34.05
N LEU A 441 2.90 -14.08 -35.03
CA LEU A 441 2.32 -15.12 -35.87
C LEU A 441 3.35 -15.62 -36.88
N ARG A 442 3.63 -16.92 -36.85
CA ARG A 442 4.54 -17.54 -37.81
C ARG A 442 3.95 -17.46 -39.21
N HIS A 443 4.75 -16.99 -40.17
CA HIS A 443 4.38 -16.87 -41.59
C HIS A 443 3.15 -16.00 -41.87
N SER A 444 2.89 -14.97 -41.06
CA SER A 444 1.74 -14.08 -41.25
C SER A 444 1.68 -13.45 -42.65
N THR A 445 2.82 -13.07 -43.24
CA THR A 445 2.88 -12.55 -44.61
C THR A 445 2.41 -13.56 -45.66
N GLN A 446 2.63 -14.86 -45.44
CA GLN A 446 2.14 -15.93 -46.31
C GLN A 446 0.64 -16.15 -46.13
N LEU A 447 0.15 -16.08 -44.89
CA LEU A 447 -1.28 -16.14 -44.57
C LEU A 447 -2.08 -15.08 -45.35
N TYR A 448 -1.63 -13.82 -45.37
CA TYR A 448 -2.29 -12.76 -46.14
C TYR A 448 -2.38 -13.07 -47.64
N ARG A 449 -1.35 -13.71 -48.21
CA ARG A 449 -1.32 -14.05 -49.65
C ARG A 449 -2.22 -15.22 -50.02
N GLU A 450 -2.35 -16.22 -49.14
CA GLU A 450 -3.05 -17.47 -49.46
C GLU A 450 -4.56 -17.39 -49.30
N ILE A 451 -5.05 -16.70 -48.27
CA ILE A 451 -6.50 -16.65 -47.96
C ILE A 451 -7.15 -15.28 -48.23
N GLY A 452 -6.36 -14.32 -48.74
CA GLY A 452 -6.80 -12.97 -49.08
C GLY A 452 -6.99 -12.05 -47.87
N ASP A 453 -6.83 -10.74 -48.08
CA ASP A 453 -6.72 -9.75 -47.01
C ASP A 453 -7.92 -9.74 -46.04
N ALA A 454 -9.16 -9.88 -46.54
CA ALA A 454 -10.36 -9.83 -45.70
C ALA A 454 -10.49 -11.05 -44.76
N THR A 455 -10.22 -12.25 -45.27
CA THR A 455 -10.28 -13.49 -44.47
C THR A 455 -9.11 -13.58 -43.51
N ALA A 456 -7.91 -13.19 -43.96
CA ALA A 456 -6.73 -13.09 -43.11
C ALA A 456 -6.92 -12.09 -41.97
N PHE A 457 -7.58 -10.95 -42.24
CA PHE A 457 -7.89 -9.97 -41.20
C PHE A 457 -8.78 -10.55 -40.09
N GLY A 458 -9.87 -11.24 -40.43
CA GLY A 458 -10.73 -11.89 -39.44
C GLY A 458 -9.98 -12.92 -38.59
N ARG A 459 -9.03 -13.65 -39.18
CA ARG A 459 -8.17 -14.61 -38.47
C ARG A 459 -7.21 -13.94 -37.49
N VAL A 460 -6.63 -12.82 -37.89
CA VAL A 460 -5.74 -12.02 -37.02
C VAL A 460 -6.53 -11.39 -35.87
N MET A 461 -7.77 -10.94 -36.11
CA MET A 461 -8.64 -10.44 -35.04
C MET A 461 -8.99 -11.55 -34.02
N ASN A 462 -9.40 -12.74 -34.48
CA ASN A 462 -9.66 -13.87 -33.58
C ASN A 462 -8.41 -14.27 -32.78
N HIS A 463 -7.23 -14.19 -33.40
CA HIS A 463 -5.96 -14.40 -32.71
C HIS A 463 -5.77 -13.38 -31.56
N PHE A 464 -6.02 -12.09 -31.79
CA PHE A 464 -5.95 -11.09 -30.74
C PHE A 464 -7.00 -11.29 -29.64
N ASP A 465 -8.21 -11.73 -29.99
CA ASP A 465 -9.25 -12.03 -29.01
C ASP A 465 -8.85 -13.20 -28.09
N VAL A 466 -8.29 -14.27 -28.67
CA VAL A 466 -7.75 -15.40 -27.90
C VAL A 466 -6.63 -14.93 -26.97
N LEU A 467 -5.66 -14.18 -27.49
CA LEU A 467 -4.55 -13.67 -26.70
C LEU A 467 -5.03 -12.74 -25.58
N LYS A 468 -5.91 -11.78 -25.89
CA LYS A 468 -6.44 -10.86 -24.88
C LYS A 468 -7.13 -11.63 -23.76
N ARG A 469 -7.92 -12.66 -24.09
CA ARG A 469 -8.60 -13.50 -23.10
C ARG A 469 -7.60 -14.23 -22.20
N VAL A 470 -6.72 -15.07 -22.76
CA VAL A 470 -5.80 -15.90 -21.94
C VAL A 470 -4.80 -15.07 -21.15
N ILE A 471 -4.38 -13.91 -21.67
CA ILE A 471 -3.55 -12.96 -20.92
C ILE A 471 -4.33 -12.42 -19.71
N THR A 472 -5.61 -12.05 -19.90
CA THR A 472 -6.44 -11.50 -18.83
C THR A 472 -6.79 -12.55 -17.78
N ASP A 473 -7.08 -13.78 -18.19
CA ASP A 473 -7.42 -14.91 -17.30
C ASP A 473 -6.27 -15.26 -16.34
N GLU A 474 -5.02 -14.94 -16.73
CA GLU A 474 -3.81 -15.13 -15.92
C GLU A 474 -3.29 -13.80 -15.33
N ASP A 475 -4.18 -12.83 -15.08
CA ASP A 475 -3.86 -11.54 -14.43
C ASP A 475 -2.77 -10.71 -15.15
N GLY A 476 -2.59 -10.93 -16.45
CA GLY A 476 -1.72 -10.13 -17.31
C GLY A 476 -2.42 -8.95 -17.96
N ALA A 477 -1.63 -8.16 -18.70
CA ALA A 477 -2.17 -7.10 -19.55
C ALA A 477 -1.51 -7.06 -20.92
N LEU A 478 -2.33 -6.89 -21.95
CA LEU A 478 -1.92 -6.54 -23.30
C LEU A 478 -1.51 -5.06 -23.30
N VAL A 479 -0.22 -4.79 -23.54
CA VAL A 479 0.33 -3.43 -23.57
C VAL A 479 0.05 -2.78 -24.90
N LYS A 480 0.44 -3.45 -25.98
CA LYS A 480 0.27 -2.98 -27.37
C LYS A 480 0.39 -4.13 -28.36
N THR A 481 -0.13 -3.88 -29.56
CA THR A 481 0.11 -4.71 -30.74
C THR A 481 1.12 -4.03 -31.66
N ILE A 482 1.92 -4.82 -32.39
CA ILE A 482 2.91 -4.35 -33.37
C ILE A 482 2.71 -5.18 -34.64
N GLY A 483 1.85 -4.71 -35.55
CA GLY A 483 1.37 -5.58 -36.63
C GLY A 483 0.51 -6.70 -36.05
N ASP A 484 0.91 -7.94 -36.31
CA ASP A 484 0.36 -9.19 -35.78
C ASP A 484 1.04 -9.66 -34.47
N ALA A 485 2.10 -8.99 -34.03
CA ALA A 485 2.76 -9.29 -32.78
C ALA A 485 2.04 -8.66 -31.58
N VAL A 486 2.13 -9.32 -30.42
CA VAL A 486 1.59 -8.82 -29.15
C VAL A 486 2.70 -8.66 -28.14
N MET A 487 2.70 -7.53 -27.44
CA MET A 487 3.47 -7.33 -26.22
C MET A 487 2.51 -7.34 -25.03
N ALA A 488 2.77 -8.24 -24.08
CA ALA A 488 2.03 -8.36 -22.84
C ALA A 488 2.97 -8.36 -21.62
N ILE A 489 2.43 -8.01 -20.47
CA ILE A 489 3.16 -8.01 -19.20
C ILE A 489 2.40 -8.75 -18.12
N PHE A 490 3.16 -9.34 -17.20
CA PHE A 490 2.69 -10.10 -16.06
C PHE A 490 3.50 -9.75 -14.81
N ARG A 491 2.88 -9.92 -13.64
CA ARG A 491 3.56 -9.80 -12.36
C ARG A 491 4.28 -11.07 -11.95
N GLN A 492 3.84 -12.23 -12.45
CA GLN A 492 4.37 -13.53 -12.12
C GLN A 492 4.85 -14.27 -13.38
N PRO A 493 6.06 -14.87 -13.37
CA PRO A 493 6.59 -15.66 -14.48
C PRO A 493 5.66 -16.80 -14.94
N VAL A 494 5.10 -17.55 -14.00
CA VAL A 494 4.26 -18.72 -14.28
C VAL A 494 2.98 -18.36 -15.03
N ALA A 495 2.39 -17.21 -14.70
CA ALA A 495 1.17 -16.71 -15.34
C ALA A 495 1.39 -16.44 -16.84
N ALA A 496 2.52 -15.83 -17.19
CA ALA A 496 2.89 -15.59 -18.59
C ALA A 496 3.05 -16.90 -19.37
N LEU A 497 3.70 -17.91 -18.76
CA LEU A 497 3.89 -19.21 -19.39
C LEU A 497 2.57 -19.95 -19.58
N ARG A 498 1.70 -19.97 -18.56
CA ARG A 498 0.38 -20.62 -18.64
C ARG A 498 -0.51 -19.97 -19.69
N ALA A 499 -0.59 -18.64 -19.71
CA ALA A 499 -1.34 -17.89 -20.71
C ALA A 499 -0.86 -18.25 -22.14
N MET A 500 0.45 -18.34 -22.33
CA MET A 500 1.04 -18.65 -23.63
C MET A 500 0.77 -20.10 -24.07
N LEU A 501 0.93 -21.07 -23.17
CA LEU A 501 0.62 -22.47 -23.47
C LEU A 501 -0.86 -22.65 -23.85
N ALA A 502 -1.77 -22.00 -23.12
CA ALA A 502 -3.19 -21.99 -23.45
C ALA A 502 -3.47 -21.32 -24.82
N ALA A 503 -2.80 -20.20 -25.12
CA ALA A 503 -2.92 -19.52 -26.42
C ALA A 503 -2.49 -20.43 -27.57
N GLN A 504 -1.32 -21.07 -27.47
CA GLN A 504 -0.80 -21.98 -28.50
C GLN A 504 -1.76 -23.16 -28.74
N GLU A 505 -2.33 -23.72 -27.68
CA GLU A 505 -3.29 -24.81 -27.78
C GLU A 505 -4.59 -24.40 -28.49
N LEU A 506 -5.19 -23.27 -28.07
CA LEU A 506 -6.43 -22.77 -28.65
C LEU A 506 -6.28 -22.37 -30.13
N LEU A 507 -5.12 -21.83 -30.51
CA LEU A 507 -4.85 -21.38 -31.88
C LEU A 507 -4.41 -22.52 -32.80
N ALA A 508 -3.84 -23.60 -32.26
CA ALA A 508 -3.52 -24.82 -33.00
C ALA A 508 -4.75 -25.69 -33.29
N ALA A 509 -5.85 -25.51 -32.55
CA ALA A 509 -7.11 -26.24 -32.74
C ALA A 509 -8.31 -25.28 -32.89
N PRO A 510 -8.36 -24.46 -33.96
CA PRO A 510 -9.43 -23.50 -34.14
C PRO A 510 -10.78 -24.21 -34.41
N PRO A 511 -11.90 -23.61 -33.99
CA PRO A 511 -13.22 -24.11 -34.36
C PRO A 511 -13.45 -24.08 -35.88
N ASP A 512 -14.40 -24.88 -36.35
CA ASP A 512 -14.93 -24.86 -37.73
C ASP A 512 -13.94 -25.25 -38.86
N GLY A 513 -12.92 -26.06 -38.55
CA GLY A 513 -12.04 -26.66 -39.56
C GLY A 513 -11.11 -25.65 -40.26
N MET A 514 -10.93 -24.47 -39.67
CA MET A 514 -9.97 -23.49 -40.14
C MET A 514 -8.52 -24.01 -40.02
N PRO A 515 -7.59 -23.59 -40.90
CA PRO A 515 -6.18 -23.92 -40.75
C PRO A 515 -5.65 -23.48 -39.37
N PRO A 516 -4.79 -24.27 -38.70
CA PRO A 516 -4.20 -23.88 -37.42
C PRO A 516 -3.32 -22.63 -37.57
N LEU A 517 -3.22 -21.82 -36.51
CA LEU A 517 -2.23 -20.75 -36.40
C LEU A 517 -1.09 -21.20 -35.50
N THR A 518 0.14 -20.95 -35.94
CA THR A 518 1.33 -21.21 -35.15
C THR A 518 1.84 -19.89 -34.57
N LEU A 519 1.99 -19.85 -33.26
CA LEU A 519 2.33 -18.64 -32.53
C LEU A 519 3.70 -18.79 -31.86
N LYS A 520 4.64 -17.92 -32.24
CA LYS A 520 5.94 -17.82 -31.58
C LYS A 520 5.80 -17.06 -30.27
N ALA A 521 6.65 -17.40 -29.31
CA ALA A 521 6.61 -16.77 -28.00
C ALA A 521 7.97 -16.69 -27.32
N GLY A 522 8.21 -15.56 -26.67
CA GLY A 522 9.38 -15.30 -25.83
C GLY A 522 9.00 -14.67 -24.50
N ILE A 523 9.53 -15.21 -23.40
CA ILE A 523 9.26 -14.72 -22.04
C ILE A 523 10.55 -14.41 -21.31
N HIS A 524 10.64 -13.20 -20.78
CA HIS A 524 11.75 -12.77 -19.94
C HIS A 524 11.25 -11.91 -18.79
N GLU A 525 11.93 -12.01 -17.64
CA GLU A 525 11.64 -11.21 -16.46
C GLU A 525 12.84 -10.35 -16.10
N GLY A 526 12.58 -9.10 -15.72
CA GLY A 526 13.60 -8.17 -15.30
C GLY A 526 13.06 -6.78 -14.97
N PRO A 527 13.93 -5.86 -14.55
CA PRO A 527 13.53 -4.49 -14.22
C PRO A 527 13.02 -3.74 -15.46
N CYS A 528 11.94 -2.97 -15.30
CA CYS A 528 11.32 -2.19 -16.38
C CYS A 528 11.11 -0.72 -15.99
N ILE A 529 11.00 0.12 -17.02
CA ILE A 529 10.68 1.54 -16.90
C ILE A 529 9.33 1.80 -17.58
N ALA A 530 8.41 2.44 -16.87
CA ALA A 530 7.19 2.96 -17.44
C ALA A 530 7.46 4.32 -18.10
N VAL A 531 6.87 4.52 -19.28
CA VAL A 531 6.94 5.78 -20.03
C VAL A 531 5.59 6.09 -20.67
N THR A 532 5.45 7.28 -21.23
CA THR A 532 4.32 7.65 -22.08
C THR A 532 4.73 7.60 -23.55
N LEU A 533 4.05 6.79 -24.36
CA LEU A 533 4.17 6.74 -25.82
C LEU A 533 2.78 6.89 -26.45
N ASN A 534 2.62 7.79 -27.42
CA ASN A 534 1.32 8.07 -28.07
C ASN A 534 0.19 8.35 -27.05
N ASP A 535 0.49 9.17 -26.03
CA ASP A 535 -0.43 9.50 -24.92
C ASP A 535 -0.92 8.30 -24.09
N ARG A 536 -0.25 7.15 -24.19
CA ARG A 536 -0.58 5.93 -23.43
C ARG A 536 0.62 5.44 -22.66
N LEU A 537 0.34 4.74 -21.56
CA LEU A 537 1.38 4.10 -20.76
C LEU A 537 1.99 2.89 -21.48
N ASP A 538 3.30 2.90 -21.62
CA ASP A 538 4.11 1.87 -22.28
C ASP A 538 5.32 1.49 -21.39
N TYR A 539 6.05 0.44 -21.76
CA TYR A 539 7.21 -0.05 -21.00
C TYR A 539 8.45 -0.13 -21.89
N PHE A 540 9.59 0.28 -21.32
CA PHE A 540 10.89 0.28 -21.97
C PHE A 540 11.97 -0.29 -21.04
N GLY A 541 13.07 -0.72 -21.64
CA GLY A 541 14.24 -1.25 -20.94
C GLY A 541 14.88 -2.43 -21.66
N SER A 542 16.02 -2.88 -21.16
CA SER A 542 16.71 -4.09 -21.65
C SER A 542 15.82 -5.32 -21.56
N THR A 543 14.98 -5.43 -20.51
CA THR A 543 14.02 -6.52 -20.30
C THR A 543 13.04 -6.69 -21.47
N VAL A 544 12.47 -5.58 -21.96
CA VAL A 544 11.54 -5.59 -23.10
C VAL A 544 12.25 -6.04 -24.38
N ASN A 545 13.46 -5.52 -24.61
CA ASN A 545 14.27 -5.90 -25.78
C ASN A 545 14.68 -7.38 -25.73
N MET A 546 15.03 -7.89 -24.56
CA MET A 546 15.38 -9.29 -24.33
C MET A 546 14.21 -10.22 -24.67
N ALA A 547 13.02 -9.97 -24.11
CA ALA A 547 11.82 -10.76 -24.40
C ALA A 547 11.50 -10.82 -25.91
N ALA A 548 11.61 -9.69 -26.62
CA ALA A 548 11.43 -9.64 -28.07
C ALA A 548 12.51 -10.43 -28.84
N ARG A 549 13.73 -10.55 -28.32
CA ARG A 549 14.78 -11.40 -28.91
C ARG A 549 14.51 -12.88 -28.68
N LEU A 550 13.96 -13.24 -27.51
CA LEU A 550 13.60 -14.63 -27.22
C LEU A 550 12.46 -15.12 -28.11
N GLU A 551 11.46 -14.27 -28.35
CA GLU A 551 10.34 -14.58 -29.26
C GLU A 551 10.87 -14.96 -30.65
N ALA A 552 11.81 -14.16 -31.19
CA ALA A 552 12.39 -14.40 -32.50
C ALA A 552 13.14 -15.75 -32.62
N LEU A 553 13.52 -16.39 -31.50
CA LEU A 553 14.15 -17.70 -31.46
C LEU A 553 13.15 -18.86 -31.41
N SER A 554 11.88 -18.58 -31.12
CA SER A 554 10.82 -19.57 -31.08
C SER A 554 10.54 -20.12 -32.49
N THR A 555 10.32 -21.43 -32.53
CA THR A 555 9.90 -22.14 -33.74
C THR A 555 8.38 -22.10 -33.93
N GLY A 556 7.64 -21.73 -32.88
CA GLY A 556 6.19 -21.64 -32.85
C GLY A 556 5.48 -22.85 -32.20
N ASP A 557 6.18 -23.97 -32.04
CA ASP A 557 5.73 -25.14 -31.26
C ASP A 557 6.31 -25.14 -29.83
N ASP A 558 7.04 -24.08 -29.49
CA ASP A 558 7.74 -23.90 -28.23
C ASP A 558 7.65 -22.46 -27.73
N VAL A 559 7.81 -22.31 -26.41
CA VAL A 559 7.98 -21.02 -25.75
C VAL A 559 9.44 -20.90 -25.33
N VAL A 560 10.13 -19.84 -25.78
CA VAL A 560 11.51 -19.59 -25.39
C VAL A 560 11.52 -18.74 -24.12
N ILE A 561 12.14 -19.25 -23.05
CA ILE A 561 12.19 -18.58 -21.76
C ILE A 561 13.64 -18.34 -21.31
N SER A 562 13.87 -17.22 -20.62
CA SER A 562 15.16 -16.93 -19.99
C SER A 562 15.41 -17.73 -18.70
N HIS A 563 16.66 -17.73 -18.22
CA HIS A 563 17.02 -18.33 -16.93
C HIS A 563 16.18 -17.83 -15.75
N ALA A 564 15.94 -16.52 -15.66
CA ALA A 564 15.11 -15.93 -14.61
C ALA A 564 13.69 -16.54 -14.54
N ILE A 565 13.09 -16.84 -15.70
CA ILE A 565 11.77 -17.50 -15.76
C ILE A 565 11.89 -18.98 -15.37
N TYR A 566 12.95 -19.67 -15.81
CA TYR A 566 13.14 -21.09 -15.50
C TYR A 566 13.43 -21.36 -14.01
N ASP A 567 14.11 -20.44 -13.32
CA ASP A 567 14.48 -20.58 -11.91
C ASP A 567 13.31 -20.28 -10.95
N ASP A 568 12.23 -19.66 -11.45
CA ASP A 568 11.02 -19.42 -10.67
C ASP A 568 10.38 -20.72 -10.16
N GLY A 569 10.03 -20.74 -8.87
CA GLY A 569 9.53 -21.94 -8.20
C GLY A 569 8.23 -22.47 -8.80
N GLU A 570 7.28 -21.58 -9.09
CA GLU A 570 5.96 -21.94 -9.64
C GLU A 570 6.08 -22.40 -11.09
N VAL A 571 6.97 -21.79 -11.88
CA VAL A 571 7.31 -22.29 -13.23
C VAL A 571 7.85 -23.71 -13.16
N ARG A 572 8.79 -24.00 -12.25
CA ARG A 572 9.35 -25.36 -12.10
C ARG A 572 8.33 -26.38 -11.64
N GLU A 573 7.32 -25.96 -10.88
CA GLU A 573 6.19 -26.81 -10.51
C GLU A 573 5.27 -27.08 -11.71
N LEU A 574 4.91 -26.05 -12.47
CA LEU A 574 4.11 -26.17 -13.68
C LEU A 574 4.76 -27.13 -14.71
N LEU A 575 6.07 -26.98 -14.94
CA LEU A 575 6.83 -27.84 -15.84
C LEU A 575 6.75 -29.32 -15.44
N ARG A 576 6.75 -29.62 -14.13
CA ARG A 576 6.62 -30.98 -13.60
C ARG A 576 5.19 -31.49 -13.66
N ALA A 577 4.21 -30.65 -13.34
CA ALA A 577 2.80 -31.03 -13.27
C ALA A 577 2.19 -31.32 -14.64
N GLU A 578 2.52 -30.52 -15.66
CA GLU A 578 1.90 -30.62 -16.99
C GLU A 578 2.73 -31.43 -18.01
N ASN A 579 3.66 -32.26 -17.53
CA ASN A 579 4.53 -33.10 -18.36
C ASN A 579 5.23 -32.33 -19.50
N LEU A 580 5.59 -31.08 -19.24
CA LEU A 580 6.30 -30.22 -20.19
C LEU A 580 7.78 -30.61 -20.24
N GLN A 581 8.42 -30.40 -21.39
CA GLN A 581 9.87 -30.51 -21.54
C GLN A 581 10.46 -29.10 -21.62
N ALA A 582 11.48 -28.84 -20.83
CA ALA A 582 12.31 -27.64 -20.91
C ALA A 582 13.72 -28.04 -21.34
N ALA A 583 14.10 -27.77 -22.60
CA ALA A 583 15.41 -28.10 -23.14
C ALA A 583 16.35 -26.88 -23.08
N PRO A 584 17.46 -26.93 -22.34
CA PRO A 584 18.40 -25.81 -22.25
C PRO A 584 19.22 -25.66 -23.54
N PHE A 585 19.58 -24.43 -23.88
CA PHE A 585 20.52 -24.10 -24.95
C PHE A 585 21.22 -22.76 -24.66
N GLU A 586 22.42 -22.59 -25.21
CA GLU A 586 23.17 -21.33 -25.11
C GLU A 586 23.19 -20.58 -26.45
N ILE A 587 23.08 -19.26 -26.41
CA ILE A 587 23.18 -18.41 -27.60
C ILE A 587 23.69 -17.01 -27.26
N MET A 588 24.34 -16.36 -28.24
CA MET A 588 24.59 -14.91 -28.19
C MET A 588 23.43 -14.17 -28.85
N LEU A 589 22.86 -13.19 -28.16
CA LEU A 589 21.72 -12.44 -28.65
C LEU A 589 22.18 -11.15 -29.33
N LYS A 590 21.63 -10.85 -30.50
CA LYS A 590 21.97 -9.63 -31.25
C LYS A 590 21.73 -8.37 -30.40
N GLY A 591 22.79 -7.60 -30.18
CA GLY A 591 22.78 -6.39 -29.34
C GLY A 591 23.16 -6.63 -27.88
N PHE A 592 23.49 -7.88 -27.53
CA PHE A 592 24.08 -8.32 -26.27
C PHE A 592 25.34 -9.16 -26.59
N ASP A 593 26.14 -8.66 -27.52
CA ASP A 593 27.17 -9.46 -28.23
C ASP A 593 28.39 -9.83 -27.36
N GLU A 594 28.43 -9.37 -26.10
CA GLU A 594 29.50 -9.63 -25.13
C GLU A 594 29.18 -10.76 -24.13
N GLU A 595 27.95 -11.30 -24.15
CA GLU A 595 27.48 -12.30 -23.18
C GLU A 595 26.81 -13.50 -23.87
N ARG A 596 26.99 -14.69 -23.30
CA ARG A 596 26.21 -15.89 -23.67
C ARG A 596 25.05 -16.06 -22.70
N PHE A 597 23.87 -16.28 -23.24
CA PHE A 597 22.67 -16.49 -22.46
C PHE A 597 22.31 -17.98 -22.46
N GLU A 598 22.13 -18.54 -21.26
CA GLU A 598 21.46 -19.83 -21.08
C GLU A 598 19.94 -19.61 -21.13
N LEU A 599 19.28 -20.34 -22.02
CA LEU A 599 17.85 -20.22 -22.33
C LEU A 599 17.20 -21.61 -22.37
N TRP A 600 15.87 -21.67 -22.26
CA TRP A 600 15.12 -22.93 -22.34
C TRP A 600 14.04 -22.85 -23.42
N ARG A 601 13.88 -23.94 -24.17
CA ARG A 601 12.70 -24.19 -25.00
C ARG A 601 11.71 -25.02 -24.22
N VAL A 602 10.53 -24.48 -23.97
CA VAL A 602 9.44 -25.16 -23.27
C VAL A 602 8.42 -25.65 -24.29
N SER A 603 8.11 -26.95 -24.29
CA SER A 603 7.11 -27.55 -25.17
C SER A 603 6.41 -28.74 -24.49
N LYS A 604 5.20 -29.09 -24.95
CA LYS A 604 4.55 -30.35 -24.53
C LYS A 604 5.39 -31.56 -25.02
N LYS A 605 5.56 -32.59 -24.19
CA LYS A 605 6.19 -33.84 -24.65
C LYS A 605 5.29 -34.49 -25.69
N LYS A 606 5.85 -34.89 -26.84
CA LYS A 606 5.12 -35.70 -27.82
C LYS A 606 4.96 -37.11 -27.26
N ASP A 607 3.73 -37.53 -26.99
CA ASP A 607 3.43 -38.93 -26.69
C ASP A 607 3.69 -39.77 -27.94
N PHE A 608 4.76 -40.57 -27.93
CA PHE A 608 5.11 -41.50 -29.01
C PHE A 608 4.18 -42.72 -29.11
N ALA A 609 2.99 -42.69 -28.51
CA ALA A 609 2.12 -43.84 -28.34
C ALA A 609 0.85 -43.78 -29.21
N ALA A 610 0.98 -43.61 -30.54
CA ALA A 610 -0.16 -43.81 -31.45
C ALA A 610 0.16 -44.14 -32.92
N ASP A 611 1.42 -44.37 -33.31
CA ASP A 611 1.76 -44.61 -34.73
C ASP A 611 2.39 -45.98 -35.02
N SER A 612 2.14 -46.97 -34.14
CA SER A 612 2.60 -48.35 -34.31
C SER A 612 1.44 -49.34 -34.41
N ARG A 613 0.49 -49.07 -35.30
CA ARG A 613 -0.37 -50.10 -35.92
C ARG A 613 -0.51 -49.78 -37.42
N GLY A 614 0.54 -50.14 -38.15
CA GLY A 614 0.44 -50.40 -39.59
C GLY A 614 -0.32 -51.68 -39.88
#